data_AF-A0A1B1LDN1-F1
#
_entry.id   AF-A0A1B1LDN1-F1
#
_cell.length_a   1.000
_cell.length_b   1.000
_cell.length_c   1.000
_cell.angle_alpha   90.00
_cell.angle_beta   90.00
_cell.angle_gamma   90.00
#
_symmetry.space_group_name_H-M   'P 1'
#
loop_
_entity.id
_entity.type
_entity.pdbx_description
1 polymer ?
#
loop_
_entity_poly.entity_id
_entity_poly.type
_entity_poly.pdbx_seq_one_letter_code
_entity_poly.pdbx_strand_id
1 'polypeptide(L)'
;MLGDILKDNKSNKALKIGTNIVLILLIIGAIQMFYDEDSTNDHFGWFFFAIFWVIKSISSSKVSLKDRDKKSVLLDVGLVVISCIFLVVFSVKYFF
;
A
#
# COMPACT_ATOMS: atom_id res chain seq x y z
N MET A 1 6.23 -17.15 -29.64
CA MET A 1 7.21 -16.07 -29.36
C MET A 1 6.59 -14.67 -29.33
N LEU A 2 6.12 -14.08 -30.45
CA LEU A 2 5.47 -12.75 -30.40
C LEU A 2 4.13 -12.75 -29.63
N GLY A 3 3.33 -13.83 -29.77
CA GLY A 3 2.07 -13.99 -29.04
C GLY A 3 2.25 -14.14 -27.52
N ASP A 4 3.34 -14.78 -27.08
CA ASP A 4 3.65 -14.96 -25.65
C ASP A 4 4.04 -13.63 -24.99
N ILE A 5 4.85 -12.80 -25.68
CA ILE A 5 5.24 -11.46 -25.23
C ILE A 5 4.01 -10.54 -25.06
N LEU A 6 3.06 -10.60 -25.99
CA LEU A 6 1.82 -9.81 -25.92
C LEU A 6 0.91 -10.25 -24.77
N LYS A 7 0.83 -11.57 -24.53
CA LYS A 7 0.04 -12.15 -23.43
C LYS A 7 0.64 -11.79 -22.07
N ASP A 8 1.96 -11.82 -21.94
CA ASP A 8 2.68 -11.46 -20.71
C ASP A 8 2.51 -9.98 -20.36
N ASN A 9 2.62 -9.08 -21.35
CA ASN A 9 2.39 -7.65 -21.14
C ASN A 9 0.95 -7.34 -20.68
N LYS A 10 -0.05 -8.03 -21.23
CA LYS A 10 -1.45 -7.88 -20.81
C LYS A 10 -1.66 -8.40 -19.38
N SER A 11 -1.10 -9.56 -19.06
CA SER A 11 -1.14 -10.16 -17.70
C SER A 11 -0.49 -9.22 -16.66
N ASN A 12 0.68 -8.67 -16.97
CA ASN A 12 1.39 -7.77 -16.08
C ASN A 12 0.63 -6.46 -15.83
N LYS A 13 -0.10 -5.97 -16.84
CA LYS A 13 -1.01 -4.81 -16.70
C LYS A 13 -2.20 -5.11 -15.79
N ALA A 14 -2.81 -6.29 -15.94
CA ALA A 14 -3.91 -6.73 -15.07
C ALA A 14 -3.45 -6.92 -13.62
N LEU A 15 -2.27 -7.51 -13.41
CA LEU A 15 -1.67 -7.66 -12.07
C LEU A 15 -1.37 -6.30 -11.41
N LYS A 16 -0.87 -5.31 -12.15
CA LYS A 16 -0.68 -3.94 -11.64
C LYS A 16 -1.99 -3.31 -11.19
N ILE A 17 -3.04 -3.43 -12.00
CA ILE A 17 -4.37 -2.90 -11.67
C ILE A 17 -4.94 -3.61 -10.44
N GLY A 18 -4.90 -4.95 -10.41
CA GLY A 18 -5.38 -5.73 -9.28
C GLY A 18 -4.64 -5.39 -7.99
N THR A 19 -3.31 -5.26 -8.05
CA THR A 19 -2.50 -4.86 -6.90
C THR A 19 -2.89 -3.46 -6.39
N ASN A 20 -3.07 -2.49 -7.28
CA ASN A 20 -3.50 -1.15 -6.87
C ASN A 20 -4.89 -1.15 -6.23
N ILE A 21 -5.84 -1.94 -6.73
CA ILE A 21 -7.17 -2.09 -6.13
C ILE A 21 -7.05 -2.66 -4.71
N VAL A 22 -6.27 -3.73 -4.54
CA VAL A 22 -6.03 -4.34 -3.21
C VAL A 22 -5.39 -3.35 -2.25
N LEU A 23 -4.41 -2.56 -2.71
CA LEU A 23 -3.77 -1.53 -1.90
C LEU A 23 -4.76 -0.43 -1.44
N ILE A 24 -5.67 0.00 -2.31
CA ILE A 24 -6.72 0.98 -1.96
C ILE A 24 -7.68 0.39 -0.93
N LEU A 25 -8.13 -0.86 -1.15
CA LEU A 25 -9.04 -1.54 -0.21
C LEU A 25 -8.42 -1.70 1.18
N LEU A 26 -7.12 -2.03 1.25
CA LEU A 26 -6.41 -2.15 2.53
C LEU A 26 -6.32 -0.81 3.28
N ILE A 27 -6.06 0.31 2.58
CA ILE A 27 -6.05 1.64 3.22
C ILE A 27 -7.45 1.98 3.74
N ILE A 28 -8.49 1.78 2.93
CA ILE A 28 -9.87 2.08 3.35
C ILE A 28 -10.24 1.25 4.57
N GLY A 29 -9.96 -0.06 4.55
CA GLY A 29 -10.20 -0.93 5.69
C GLY A 29 -9.42 -0.51 6.93
N ALA A 30 -8.15 -0.11 6.79
CA ALA A 30 -7.35 0.37 7.91
C ALA A 30 -7.96 1.63 8.54
N ILE A 31 -8.37 2.61 7.72
CA ILE A 31 -9.02 3.84 8.18
C ILE A 31 -10.35 3.51 8.87
N GLN A 32 -11.19 2.64 8.29
CA GLN A 32 -12.46 2.25 8.90
C GLN A 32 -12.26 1.67 10.29
N MET A 33 -11.28 0.78 10.45
CA MET A 33 -10.97 0.14 11.72
C MET A 33 -10.41 1.11 12.77
N PHE A 34 -9.63 2.11 12.34
CA PHE A 34 -9.07 3.13 13.24
C PHE A 34 -10.06 4.18 13.74
N TYR A 35 -11.14 4.41 12.98
CA TYR A 35 -12.20 5.36 13.32
C TYR A 35 -13.42 4.68 13.96
N ASP A 36 -13.38 3.37 14.12
CA ASP A 36 -14.40 2.63 14.84
C ASP A 36 -14.29 2.85 16.35
N GLU A 37 -15.42 2.76 17.06
CA GLU A 37 -15.47 3.05 18.49
C GLU A 37 -14.79 1.97 19.35
N ASP A 38 -14.67 0.73 18.85
CA ASP A 38 -14.01 -0.35 19.56
C ASP A 38 -12.49 -0.27 19.41
N SER A 39 -11.78 -0.01 20.51
CA SER A 39 -10.31 0.04 20.54
C SER A 39 -9.61 -1.26 20.12
N THR A 40 -10.33 -2.39 20.10
CA THR A 40 -9.83 -3.66 19.56
C THR A 40 -9.65 -3.56 18.05
N ASN A 41 -10.50 -2.79 17.37
CA ASN A 41 -10.47 -2.61 15.93
C ASN A 41 -9.25 -1.81 15.47
N ASP A 42 -8.69 -0.95 16.31
CA ASP A 42 -7.42 -0.30 16.01
C ASP A 42 -6.28 -1.32 15.74
N HIS A 43 -6.26 -2.49 16.42
CA HIS A 43 -5.30 -3.56 16.14
C HIS A 43 -5.48 -4.16 14.73
N PHE A 44 -6.72 -4.32 14.27
CA PHE A 44 -7.02 -4.73 12.90
C PHE A 44 -6.66 -3.63 11.89
N GLY A 45 -6.83 -2.36 12.26
CA GLY A 45 -6.35 -1.21 11.49
C GLY A 45 -4.84 -1.28 11.25
N TRP A 46 -4.06 -1.51 12.32
CA TRP A 46 -2.62 -1.74 12.22
C TRP A 46 -2.26 -2.96 11.38
N PHE A 47 -3.01 -4.06 11.51
CA PHE A 47 -2.80 -5.27 10.73
C PHE A 47 -2.99 -5.02 9.22
N PHE A 48 -4.08 -4.36 8.82
CA PHE A 48 -4.32 -3.98 7.42
C PHE A 48 -3.26 -3.02 6.90
N PHE A 49 -2.82 -2.09 7.73
CA PHE A 49 -1.76 -1.15 7.40
C PHE A 49 -0.40 -1.83 7.20
N ALA A 50 -0.07 -2.84 8.02
CA ALA A 50 1.13 -3.64 7.86
C ALA A 50 1.10 -4.46 6.57
N ILE A 51 -0.03 -5.13 6.26
CA ILE A 51 -0.21 -5.88 5.01
C ILE A 51 -0.08 -4.95 3.81
N PHE A 52 -0.66 -3.75 3.87
CA PHE A 52 -0.53 -2.73 2.85
C PHE A 52 0.96 -2.43 2.56
N TRP A 53 1.77 -2.20 3.59
CA TRP A 53 3.19 -1.93 3.45
C TRP A 53 3.98 -3.10 2.86
N VAL A 54 3.66 -4.33 3.25
CA VAL A 54 4.29 -5.54 2.69
C VAL A 54 4.01 -5.66 1.19
N ILE A 55 2.73 -5.59 0.79
CA ILE A 55 2.33 -5.69 -0.63
C ILE A 55 2.93 -4.54 -1.43
N LYS A 56 2.89 -3.32 -0.89
CA LYS A 56 3.45 -2.13 -1.53
C LYS A 56 4.96 -2.27 -1.76
N SER A 57 5.71 -2.74 -0.76
CA SER A 57 7.16 -2.94 -0.84
C SER A 57 7.54 -3.97 -1.91
N ILE A 58 6.85 -5.12 -1.93
CA ILE A 58 7.05 -6.16 -2.96
C ILE A 58 6.73 -5.61 -4.35
N SER A 59 5.64 -4.86 -4.48
CA SER A 59 5.19 -4.31 -5.78
C SER A 59 6.11 -3.19 -6.29
N SER A 60 6.65 -2.39 -5.37
CA SER A 60 7.61 -1.33 -5.65
C SER A 60 8.98 -1.92 -6.05
N SER A 61 9.37 -3.06 -5.47
CA SER A 61 10.63 -3.76 -5.77
C SER A 61 10.64 -4.43 -7.16
N LYS A 62 9.47 -4.82 -7.70
CA LYS A 62 9.36 -5.35 -9.07
C LYS A 62 9.64 -4.30 -10.15
N VAL A 63 9.69 -3.02 -9.80
CA VAL A 63 9.99 -1.93 -10.74
C VAL A 63 11.47 -1.57 -10.57
N SER A 64 12.27 -1.88 -11.60
CA SER A 64 13.66 -1.45 -11.74
C SER A 64 13.81 0.03 -11.38
N LEU A 65 14.74 0.38 -10.49
CA LEU A 65 15.05 1.76 -10.11
C LEU A 65 15.38 2.64 -11.33
N LYS A 66 15.84 2.03 -12.42
CA LYS A 66 16.24 2.70 -13.65
C LYS A 66 15.05 3.13 -14.52
N ASP A 67 13.88 2.49 -14.33
CA ASP A 67 12.64 2.73 -15.09
C ASP A 67 11.56 3.43 -14.25
N ARG A 68 11.92 3.90 -13.05
CA ARG A 68 10.94 4.44 -12.11
C ARG A 68 10.64 5.91 -12.42
N ASP A 69 9.43 6.19 -12.88
CA ASP A 69 8.93 7.55 -13.13
C ASP A 69 9.04 8.43 -11.88
N LYS A 70 9.44 9.71 -12.08
CA LYS A 70 9.53 10.72 -11.00
C LYS A 70 8.24 10.84 -10.18
N LYS A 71 7.08 10.69 -10.82
CA LYS A 71 5.77 10.71 -10.17
C LYS A 71 5.57 9.53 -9.20
N SER A 72 6.04 8.34 -9.57
CA SER A 72 5.96 7.15 -8.74
C SER A 72 6.83 7.27 -7.49
N VAL A 73 8.03 7.85 -7.63
CA VAL A 73 8.91 8.16 -6.49
C VAL A 73 8.25 9.14 -5.53
N LEU A 74 7.64 10.20 -6.06
CA LEU A 74 6.96 11.21 -5.23
C LEU A 74 5.77 10.60 -4.45
N LEU A 75 5.01 9.70 -5.09
CA LEU A 75 3.93 8.98 -4.42
C LEU A 75 4.44 8.05 -3.32
N ASP A 76 5.52 7.31 -3.57
CA ASP A 76 6.11 6.42 -2.56
C ASP A 76 6.63 7.23 -1.35
N VAL A 77 7.29 8.36 -1.57
CA VAL A 77 7.76 9.25 -0.50
C VAL A 77 6.59 9.85 0.28
N GLY A 78 5.57 10.38 -0.41
CA GLY A 78 4.38 10.93 0.24
C GLY A 78 3.67 9.89 1.11
N LEU A 79 3.61 8.65 0.63
CA LEU A 79 3.02 7.53 1.35
C LEU A 79 3.81 7.16 2.62
N VAL A 80 5.16 7.18 2.56
CA VAL A 80 6.02 7.01 3.75
C VAL A 80 5.74 8.11 4.77
N VAL A 81 5.68 9.37 4.34
CA VAL A 81 5.44 10.52 5.23
C VAL A 81 4.08 10.40 5.92
N ILE A 82 3.01 10.12 5.16
CA ILE A 82 1.66 9.88 5.71
C ILE A 82 1.70 8.73 6.72
N SER A 83 2.45 7.68 6.44
CA SER A 83 2.57 6.52 7.32
C SER A 83 3.28 6.85 8.63
N CYS A 84 4.33 7.66 8.58
CA CYS A 84 4.99 8.15 9.78
C CYS A 84 4.05 9.02 10.62
N ILE A 85 3.26 9.89 9.99
CA ILE A 85 2.27 10.72 10.70
C ILE A 85 1.22 9.84 11.38
N PHE A 86 0.66 8.86 10.67
CA PHE A 86 -0.28 7.90 11.23
C PHE A 86 0.32 7.13 12.42
N LEU A 87 1.55 6.63 12.28
CA LEU A 87 2.28 5.98 13.36
C LEU A 87 2.39 6.86 14.59
N VAL A 88 2.78 8.12 14.43
CA VAL A 88 2.91 9.06 15.56
C VAL A 88 1.56 9.35 16.21
N VAL A 89 0.54 9.71 15.41
CA VAL A 89 -0.79 10.09 15.92
C VAL A 89 -1.42 8.95 16.72
N PHE A 90 -1.43 7.75 16.18
CA PHE A 90 -2.03 6.62 16.88
C PHE A 90 -1.13 6.08 17.99
N SER A 91 0.21 6.17 17.89
CA SER A 91 1.07 5.82 19.02
C SER A 91 0.77 6.72 20.24
N VAL A 92 0.56 8.02 20.03
CA VAL A 92 0.17 8.93 21.13
C VAL A 92 -1.12 8.47 21.81
N LYS A 93 -2.12 7.99 21.05
CA LYS A 93 -3.39 7.43 21.60
C LYS A 93 -3.17 6.26 22.57
N TYR A 94 -2.09 5.49 22.42
CA TYR A 94 -1.80 4.34 23.29
C TYR A 94 -0.81 4.65 24.43
N PHE A 95 0.05 5.64 24.25
CA PHE A 95 1.11 5.95 25.21
C PHE A 95 0.80 7.16 26.12
N PHE A 96 -0.18 8.00 25.78
CA PHE A 96 -0.61 9.17 26.55
C PHE A 96 -2.12 9.18 26.75
#